data_AF-A0A7Z9G4F7-F1
#
_entry.id   AF-A0A7Z9G4F7-F1
#
_cell.length_a   1.000
_cell.length_b   1.000
_cell.length_c   1.000
_cell.angle_alpha   90.00
_cell.angle_beta   90.00
_cell.angle_gamma   90.00
#
_symmetry.space_group_name_H-M   'P 1'
#
loop_
_entity.id
_entity.type
_entity.pdbx_description
1 polymer ?
#
loop_
_entity_poly.entity_id
_entity_poly.type
_entity_poly.pdbx_seq_one_letter_code
_entity_poly.pdbx_strand_id
1 'polypeptide(L)'
;MKNLILAGVLVLQFACGSTCSSVCDKLLSCPQLDAAAISDKECDLDCAVQENAYESDPVLSAAFEVYKDCVMDSSCEQLAAGACYEEGLFAF
;
A
#
# COMPACT_ATOMS: atom_id res chain seq x y z
N MET A 1 -15.92 11.06 40.48
CA MET A 1 -16.84 9.90 40.44
C MET A 1 -17.87 10.13 39.35
N LYS A 2 -18.17 9.08 38.56
CA LYS A 2 -19.14 8.97 37.43
C LYS A 2 -18.59 9.43 36.08
N ASN A 3 -17.99 8.52 35.30
CA ASN A 3 -18.55 7.47 34.41
C ASN A 3 -18.92 8.10 33.05
N LEU A 4 -18.14 7.90 31.98
CA LEU A 4 -18.02 6.68 31.15
C LEU A 4 -19.25 6.50 30.26
N ILE A 5 -19.17 6.94 29.00
CA ILE A 5 -19.79 6.30 27.81
C ILE A 5 -18.84 6.52 26.61
N LEU A 6 -18.17 5.43 26.22
CA LEU A 6 -17.72 5.17 24.85
C LEU A 6 -18.96 4.92 23.98
N ALA A 7 -19.07 5.58 22.83
CA ALA A 7 -19.87 5.16 21.66
C ALA A 7 -19.80 6.28 20.61
N GLY A 8 -19.41 6.10 19.36
CA GLY A 8 -18.88 4.96 18.64
C GLY A 8 -18.39 5.55 17.33
N VAL A 9 -17.08 5.51 17.09
CA VAL A 9 -16.50 5.86 15.79
C VAL A 9 -16.71 4.64 14.91
N LEU A 10 -17.92 4.47 14.37
CA LEU A 10 -18.17 3.52 13.30
C LEU A 10 -17.72 4.17 11.99
N VAL A 11 -16.40 4.25 11.84
CA VAL A 11 -15.78 4.59 10.58
C VAL A 11 -15.76 3.30 9.76
N LEU A 12 -16.84 3.13 8.99
CA LEU A 12 -16.87 2.25 7.82
C LEU A 12 -15.91 2.85 6.77
N GLN A 13 -14.59 2.70 6.96
CA GLN A 13 -13.62 2.83 5.86
C GLN A 13 -13.48 1.46 5.20
N PHE A 14 -14.58 0.91 4.70
CA PHE A 14 -14.48 -0.21 3.78
C PHE A 14 -14.29 0.38 2.38
N ALA A 15 -13.09 0.18 1.82
CA ALA A 15 -12.71 0.38 0.42
C ALA A 15 -12.36 1.81 -0.07
N CYS A 16 -11.57 2.57 0.70
CA CYS A 16 -10.83 3.73 0.17
C CYS A 16 -9.31 3.55 0.21
N GLY A 17 -8.83 2.31 0.17
CA GLY A 17 -7.41 2.04 -0.01
C GLY A 17 -6.97 2.45 -1.42
N SER A 18 -5.72 2.86 -1.53
CA SER A 18 -5.12 3.21 -2.82
C SER A 18 -5.16 2.01 -3.78
N THR A 19 -5.49 2.23 -5.06
CA THR A 19 -5.56 1.15 -6.05
C THR A 19 -4.16 0.79 -6.56
N CYS A 20 -3.95 -0.47 -6.97
CA CYS A 20 -2.69 -0.90 -7.58
C CYS A 20 -2.26 -0.02 -8.76
N SER A 21 -3.19 0.31 -9.66
CA SER A 21 -2.92 1.25 -10.76
C SER A 21 -2.43 2.61 -10.28
N SER A 22 -3.03 3.21 -9.24
CA SER A 22 -2.56 4.53 -8.73
C SER A 22 -1.19 4.44 -8.07
N VAL A 23 -0.92 3.36 -7.33
CA VAL A 23 0.37 3.09 -6.70
C VAL A 23 1.46 2.89 -7.76
N CYS A 24 1.16 2.15 -8.82
CA CYS A 24 2.08 1.91 -9.93
C CYS A 24 2.37 3.16 -10.74
N ASP A 25 1.35 3.96 -11.06
CA ASP A 25 1.53 5.26 -11.72
C ASP A 25 2.46 6.15 -10.90
N LYS A 26 2.28 6.17 -9.57
CA LYS A 26 3.16 6.91 -8.65
C LYS A 26 4.60 6.39 -8.69
N LEU A 27 4.81 5.09 -8.51
CA LEU A 27 6.14 4.49 -8.47
C LEU A 27 6.90 4.69 -9.78
N LEU A 28 6.24 4.49 -10.92
CA LEU A 28 6.86 4.63 -12.24
C LEU A 28 7.08 6.09 -12.63
N SER A 29 6.33 7.02 -12.04
CA SER A 29 6.61 8.46 -12.19
C SER A 29 7.85 8.94 -11.41
N CYS A 30 8.39 8.14 -10.49
CA CYS A 30 9.53 8.52 -9.67
C CYS A 30 10.86 8.21 -10.38
N PRO A 31 11.60 9.23 -10.88
CA PRO A 31 12.82 9.02 -11.68
C PRO A 31 14.01 8.45 -10.89
N GLN A 32 13.90 8.39 -9.57
CA GLN A 32 14.95 7.93 -8.66
C GLN A 32 14.78 6.45 -8.26
N LEU A 33 13.59 5.90 -8.48
CA LEU A 33 13.34 4.47 -8.41
C LEU A 33 13.76 3.98 -9.79
N ASP A 34 14.91 3.32 -9.90
CA ASP A 34 15.44 2.79 -11.16
C ASP A 34 14.53 1.68 -11.70
N ALA A 35 13.35 2.07 -12.17
CA ALA A 35 12.28 1.20 -12.67
C ALA A 35 12.47 0.92 -14.16
N ALA A 36 13.71 0.96 -14.65
CA ALA A 36 14.09 1.07 -16.07
C ALA A 36 13.64 -0.09 -16.99
N ALA A 37 12.77 -0.99 -16.55
CA ALA A 37 12.26 -2.08 -17.35
C ALA A 37 10.80 -2.51 -17.09
N ILE A 38 10.07 -1.90 -16.16
CA ILE A 38 8.68 -2.34 -15.86
C ILE A 38 7.68 -1.40 -16.53
N SER A 39 6.72 -1.98 -17.25
CA SER A 39 5.58 -1.22 -17.80
C SER A 39 4.50 -0.99 -16.72
N ASP A 40 3.70 0.08 -16.84
CA ASP A 40 2.55 0.34 -15.95
C ASP A 40 1.66 -0.89 -15.76
N LYS A 41 1.44 -1.63 -16.85
CA LYS A 41 0.62 -2.84 -16.86
C LYS A 41 1.26 -4.00 -16.09
N GLU A 42 2.56 -4.13 -16.15
CA GLU A 42 3.30 -5.18 -15.44
C GLU A 42 3.34 -4.87 -13.94
N CYS A 43 3.57 -3.60 -13.57
CA CYS A 43 3.44 -3.17 -12.18
C CYS A 43 2.03 -3.42 -11.62
N ASP A 44 0.98 -3.00 -12.35
CA ASP A 44 -0.41 -3.16 -11.89
C ASP A 44 -0.78 -4.64 -11.71
N LEU A 45 -0.33 -5.49 -12.64
CA LEU A 45 -0.52 -6.93 -12.56
C LEU A 45 0.18 -7.52 -11.34
N ASP A 46 1.44 -7.18 -11.11
CA ASP A 46 2.22 -7.71 -9.99
C ASP A 46 1.61 -7.27 -8.65
N CYS A 47 1.22 -6.00 -8.54
CA CYS A 47 0.51 -5.49 -7.38
C CYS A 47 -0.81 -6.24 -7.13
N ALA A 48 -1.62 -6.46 -8.18
CA ALA A 48 -2.88 -7.19 -8.06
C ALA A 48 -2.68 -8.67 -7.70
N VAL A 49 -1.62 -9.31 -8.22
CA VAL A 49 -1.25 -10.68 -7.83
C VAL A 49 -0.90 -10.72 -6.34
N GLN A 50 -0.15 -9.74 -5.87
CA GLN A 50 0.22 -9.59 -4.47
C GLN A 50 -1.00 -9.41 -3.56
N GLU A 51 -1.90 -8.50 -3.93
CA GLU A 51 -3.14 -8.22 -3.22
C GLU A 51 -4.02 -9.46 -3.10
N ASN A 52 -4.19 -10.19 -4.21
CA ASN A 52 -4.94 -11.45 -4.22
C ASN A 52 -4.28 -12.55 -3.39
N ALA A 53 -2.94 -12.60 -3.35
CA ALA A 53 -2.22 -13.56 -2.51
C ALA A 53 -2.49 -13.32 -1.01
N TYR A 54 -2.79 -12.08 -0.62
CA TYR A 54 -3.07 -11.69 0.76
C TYR A 54 -4.54 -11.69 1.13
N GLU A 55 -5.47 -11.85 0.18
CA GLU A 55 -6.92 -11.80 0.43
C GLU A 55 -7.37 -12.74 1.57
N SER A 56 -6.72 -13.90 1.71
CA SER A 56 -7.05 -14.89 2.73
C SER A 56 -6.37 -14.68 4.10
N ASP A 57 -5.40 -13.76 4.18
CA ASP A 57 -4.69 -13.40 5.41
C ASP A 57 -5.03 -11.94 5.78
N PRO A 58 -5.92 -11.72 6.77
CA PRO A 58 -6.34 -10.37 7.16
C PRO A 58 -5.20 -9.45 7.62
N VAL A 59 -4.11 -10.03 8.15
CA VAL A 59 -2.96 -9.25 8.62
C VAL A 59 -2.15 -8.79 7.43
N LEU A 60 -1.86 -9.67 6.48
CA LEU A 60 -1.12 -9.33 5.27
C LEU A 60 -1.95 -8.40 4.36
N SER A 61 -3.25 -8.63 4.24
CA SER A 61 -4.15 -7.76 3.48
C SER A 61 -4.14 -6.34 4.05
N ALA A 62 -4.32 -6.19 5.37
CA ALA A 62 -4.25 -4.88 6.01
C ALA A 62 -2.87 -4.23 5.90
N ALA A 63 -1.78 -5.01 6.01
CA ALA A 63 -0.42 -4.50 5.85
C ALA A 63 -0.16 -4.03 4.41
N PHE A 64 -0.71 -4.72 3.42
CA PHE A 64 -0.58 -4.33 2.01
C PHE A 64 -1.36 -3.05 1.70
N GLU A 65 -2.53 -2.86 2.28
CA GLU A 65 -3.24 -1.57 2.20
C GLU A 65 -2.42 -0.42 2.79
N VAL A 66 -1.84 -0.63 3.97
CA VAL A 66 -0.96 0.37 4.61
C VAL A 66 0.25 0.69 3.74
N TYR A 67 0.84 -0.32 3.09
CA TYR A 67 1.92 -0.12 2.12
C TYR A 67 1.48 0.77 0.95
N LYS A 68 0.35 0.44 0.32
CA LYS A 68 -0.19 1.20 -0.83
C LYS A 68 -0.43 2.67 -0.45
N ASP A 69 -1.03 2.91 0.71
CA ASP A 69 -1.27 4.27 1.20
C ASP A 69 0.04 5.01 1.54
N CYS A 70 1.00 4.33 2.16
CA CYS A 70 2.33 4.89 2.43
C CYS A 70 3.04 5.33 1.13
N VAL A 71 2.94 4.54 0.06
CA VAL A 71 3.53 4.88 -1.25
C VAL A 71 2.89 6.14 -1.83
N MET A 72 1.57 6.26 -1.73
CA MET A 72 0.86 7.43 -2.24
C MET A 72 1.24 8.71 -1.50
N ASP A 73 1.41 8.63 -0.17
CA ASP A 73 1.74 9.76 0.69
C ASP A 73 3.22 10.14 0.68
N SER A 74 4.11 9.23 0.26
CA SER A 74 5.56 9.45 0.27
C SER A 74 6.06 10.23 -0.96
N SER A 75 7.15 10.98 -0.78
CA SER A 75 7.90 11.58 -1.89
C SER A 75 8.77 10.55 -2.60
N CYS A 76 9.15 10.81 -3.85
CA CYS A 76 10.06 9.93 -4.59
C CYS A 76 11.43 9.78 -3.93
N GLU A 77 11.91 10.82 -3.23
CA GLU A 77 13.17 10.76 -2.47
C GLU A 77 13.04 9.84 -1.26
N GLN A 78 11.90 9.89 -0.56
CA GLN A 78 11.62 9.00 0.56
C GLN A 78 11.51 7.55 0.09
N LEU A 79 10.79 7.31 -1.01
CA LEU A 79 10.68 5.98 -1.61
C LEU A 79 12.04 5.44 -2.07
N ALA A 80 12.87 6.27 -2.70
CA ALA A 80 14.22 5.88 -3.11
C ALA A 80 15.15 5.60 -1.91
N ALA A 81 14.88 6.22 -0.76
CA ALA A 81 15.55 5.93 0.51
C ALA A 81 14.99 4.68 1.22
N GLY A 82 14.01 3.98 0.63
CA GLY A 82 13.41 2.76 1.19
C GLY A 82 12.21 3.01 2.10
N ALA A 83 11.58 4.19 2.06
CA ALA A 83 10.31 4.39 2.75
C ALA A 83 9.26 3.38 2.29
N CYS A 84 8.39 2.98 3.21
CA CYS A 84 7.31 1.99 2.98
C CYS A 84 7.77 0.56 2.70
N TYR A 85 9.08 0.28 2.63
CA TYR A 85 9.56 -1.09 2.53
C TYR A 85 9.36 -1.84 3.85
N GLU A 86 8.61 -2.94 3.79
CA GLU A 86 8.36 -3.84 4.91
C GLU A 86 8.86 -5.24 4.55
N GLU A 87 9.91 -5.70 5.21
CA GLU A 87 10.57 -6.99 4.90
C GLU A 87 9.58 -8.16 4.89
N GLY A 88 8.63 -8.18 5.84
CA GLY A 88 7.61 -9.23 5.93
C GLY A 88 6.58 -9.24 4.80
N LEU A 89 6.46 -8.14 4.06
CA LEU A 89 5.48 -7.97 2.99
C LEU A 89 6.05 -8.39 1.62
N PHE A 90 7.36 -8.60 1.47
CA PHE A 90 7.98 -8.92 0.18
C PHE A 90 8.97 -10.11 0.23
N ALA A 91 8.99 -10.88 1.33
CA ALA A 91 9.96 -11.94 1.58
C ALA A 91 9.60 -13.34 1.02
N PHE A 92 8.82 -13.43 -0.06
CA PHE A 92 8.35 -14.69 -0.65
C PHE A 92 9.24 -15.22 -1.79
#